data_AF-A0A2T9VEP1-F1
#
_entry.id   AF-A0A2T9VEP1-F1
#
_cell.length_a   1.000
_cell.length_b   1.000
_cell.length_c   1.000
_cell.angle_alpha   90.00
_cell.angle_beta   90.00
_cell.angle_gamma   90.00
#
_symmetry.space_group_name_H-M   'P 1'
#
loop_
_entity.id
_entity.type
_entity.pdbx_description
1 polymer ?
#
loop_
_entity_poly.entity_id
_entity_poly.type
_entity_poly.pdbx_seq_one_letter_code
_entity_poly.pdbx_strand_id
1 'polypeptide(L)'
;MNDQSERLFFESDFNPFEFLKIANEKMDNKLTEVDGREMVIRALNDMDMFGKYRDILKRLVRKSGLLPYLRSEFHDLNYEERMAIDLFTPVKDSDFTLHSMQLKIYNILIEGTNVVLSAPTSMGKSAVVDTLIESGKYDVIVIIVPTIALIDETRKRLTTKFRSDYDIIHHSIQTVKKNKNIFVLTQERFNERNDI
;
A
#
# COMPACT_ATOMS: atom_id res chain seq x y z
N MET A 1 -9.72 16.28 11.39
CA MET A 1 -8.85 17.25 10.68
C MET A 1 -8.19 18.11 11.74
N ASN A 2 -6.85 18.14 11.78
CA ASN A 2 -6.11 18.84 12.83
C ASN A 2 -5.78 20.28 12.38
N ASP A 3 -6.63 21.23 12.77
CA ASP A 3 -6.65 22.66 12.41
C ASP A 3 -5.28 23.36 12.57
N GLN A 4 -4.45 22.93 13.53
CA GLN A 4 -3.12 23.51 13.76
C GLN A 4 -2.11 23.25 12.63
N SER A 5 -2.16 22.08 11.99
CA SER A 5 -1.23 21.74 10.91
C SER A 5 -1.53 22.48 9.60
N GLU A 6 -2.79 22.87 9.39
CA GLU A 6 -3.22 23.70 8.26
C GLU A 6 -2.79 25.15 8.48
N ARG A 7 -3.02 25.70 9.69
CA ARG A 7 -2.60 27.06 10.03
C ARG A 7 -1.10 27.26 9.84
N LEU A 8 -0.28 26.35 10.35
CA LEU A 8 1.18 26.45 10.21
C LEU A 8 1.66 26.43 8.76
N PHE A 9 0.95 25.76 7.85
CA PHE A 9 1.37 25.61 6.45
C PHE A 9 0.99 26.80 5.57
N PHE A 10 -0.07 27.54 5.92
CA PHE A 10 -0.60 28.67 5.17
C PHE A 10 -0.34 30.04 5.83
N GLU A 11 0.45 30.08 6.90
CA GLU A 11 0.89 31.32 7.54
C GLU A 11 1.93 32.07 6.69
N SER A 12 1.87 33.41 6.70
CA SER A 12 2.75 34.29 5.93
C SER A 12 4.24 34.15 6.26
N ASP A 13 4.57 33.60 7.44
CA ASP A 13 5.93 33.36 7.94
C ASP A 13 6.28 31.86 7.97
N PHE A 14 5.79 31.09 6.99
CA PHE A 14 6.06 29.66 6.91
C PHE A 14 7.57 29.34 7.02
N ASN A 15 7.93 28.53 8.01
CA ASN A 15 9.29 28.01 8.18
C ASN A 15 9.32 26.50 7.91
N PRO A 16 9.85 26.07 6.75
CA PRO A 16 9.88 24.65 6.37
C PRO A 16 10.65 23.78 7.38
N PHE A 17 11.68 24.32 8.04
CA PHE A 17 12.45 23.55 9.02
C PHE A 17 11.63 23.25 10.28
N GLU A 18 10.99 24.29 10.84
CA GLU A 18 10.15 24.12 12.03
C GLU A 18 8.96 23.21 11.72
N PHE A 19 8.40 23.30 10.51
CA PHE A 19 7.36 22.37 10.08
C PHE A 19 7.83 20.90 10.10
N LEU A 20 8.99 20.60 9.50
CA LEU A 20 9.54 19.24 9.50
C LEU A 20 9.95 18.78 10.91
N LYS A 21 10.44 19.69 11.76
CA LYS A 21 10.76 19.39 13.15
C LYS A 21 9.52 19.00 13.95
N ILE A 22 8.44 19.77 13.85
CA ILE A 22 7.16 19.46 14.51
C ILE A 22 6.60 18.13 13.97
N ALA A 23 6.69 17.89 12.66
CA ALA A 23 6.29 16.63 12.07
C ALA A 23 7.08 15.45 12.69
N ASN A 24 8.39 15.61 12.86
CA ASN A 24 9.23 14.61 13.51
C ASN A 24 8.83 14.35 14.97
N GLU A 25 8.65 15.41 15.77
CA GLU A 25 8.25 15.32 17.18
C GLU A 25 6.89 14.63 17.33
N LYS A 26 5.93 14.95 16.46
CA LYS A 26 4.62 14.29 16.45
C LYS A 26 4.71 12.82 16.09
N MET A 27 5.60 12.44 15.17
CA MET A 27 5.83 11.04 14.81
C MET A 27 6.48 10.21 15.93
N ASP A 28 7.25 10.84 16.82
CA ASP A 28 7.86 10.14 17.97
C ASP A 28 6.86 9.84 19.10
N ASN A 29 5.65 10.39 19.04
CA ASN A 29 4.60 10.15 20.01
C ASN A 29 3.43 9.37 19.39
N LYS A 30 3.15 8.16 19.92
CA LYS A 30 2.07 7.27 19.45
C LYS A 30 0.70 7.92 19.34
N LEU A 31 0.39 8.91 20.19
CA LEU A 31 -0.91 9.61 20.17
C LEU A 31 -1.02 10.59 19.00
N THR A 32 0.11 11.11 18.51
CA THR A 32 0.18 12.11 17.44
C THR A 32 0.88 11.60 16.18
N GLU A 33 1.24 10.32 16.14
CA GLU A 33 2.00 9.73 15.03
C GLU A 33 1.30 9.93 13.69
N VAL A 34 -0.03 9.77 13.69
CA VAL A 34 -0.90 9.98 12.52
C VAL A 34 -0.83 11.43 12.04
N ASP A 35 -0.85 12.41 12.95
CA ASP A 35 -0.73 13.82 12.60
C ASP A 35 0.64 14.15 12.01
N GLY A 36 1.71 13.60 12.61
CA GLY A 36 3.06 13.79 12.10
C GLY A 36 3.24 13.20 10.70
N ARG A 37 2.66 12.02 10.46
CA ARG A 37 2.63 11.38 9.14
C ARG A 37 1.85 12.21 8.12
N GLU A 38 0.71 12.77 8.51
CA GLU A 38 -0.08 13.68 7.66
C GLU A 38 0.70 14.95 7.29
N MET A 39 1.46 15.52 8.23
CA MET A 39 2.35 16.65 7.94
C MET A 39 3.41 16.28 6.89
N VAL A 40 4.00 15.09 6.96
CA VAL A 40 4.94 14.61 5.92
C VAL A 40 4.26 14.49 4.56
N ILE A 41 3.01 14.00 4.50
CA ILE A 41 2.24 13.93 3.25
C ILE A 41 2.01 15.34 2.66
N ARG A 42 1.68 16.33 3.49
CA ARG A 42 1.54 17.72 3.06
C ARG A 42 2.85 18.29 2.53
N ALA A 43 3.96 18.01 3.21
CA ALA A 43 5.28 18.42 2.74
C ALA A 43 5.66 17.78 1.39
N LEU A 44 5.23 16.55 1.12
CA LEU A 44 5.37 15.91 -0.18
C LEU A 44 4.49 16.54 -1.26
N ASN A 45 3.30 17.04 -0.92
CA ASN A 45 2.43 17.72 -1.87
C ASN A 45 3.01 19.08 -2.32
N ASP A 46 3.74 19.77 -1.44
CA ASP A 46 4.30 21.10 -1.69
C ASP A 46 5.83 21.13 -1.55
N MET A 47 6.50 20.17 -2.20
CA MET A 47 7.95 19.93 -2.09
C MET A 47 8.83 21.15 -2.38
N ASP A 48 8.39 22.06 -3.24
CA ASP A 48 9.15 23.25 -3.62
C ASP A 48 9.45 24.16 -2.42
N MET A 49 8.55 24.19 -1.42
CA MET A 49 8.76 24.96 -0.20
C MET A 49 9.88 24.39 0.69
N PHE A 50 10.26 23.12 0.48
CA PHE A 50 11.23 22.41 1.31
C PHE A 50 12.61 22.28 0.66
N GLY A 51 12.90 23.02 -0.42
CA GLY A 51 14.08 22.85 -1.27
C GLY A 51 15.40 22.56 -0.53
N LYS A 52 15.82 23.40 0.42
CA LYS A 52 17.06 23.21 1.20
C LYS A 52 17.01 22.10 2.26
N TYR A 53 15.83 21.58 2.56
CA TYR A 53 15.58 20.54 3.57
C TYR A 53 15.05 19.24 2.95
N ARG A 54 15.20 19.05 1.63
CA ARG A 54 14.76 17.83 0.93
C ARG A 54 15.32 16.55 1.56
N ASP A 55 16.57 16.54 2.00
CA ASP A 55 17.16 15.36 2.66
C ASP A 55 16.54 15.07 4.03
N ILE A 56 16.13 16.10 4.77
CA ILE A 56 15.37 15.93 6.02
C ILE A 56 14.00 15.34 5.70
N LEU A 57 13.32 15.87 4.67
CA LEU A 57 12.04 15.34 4.22
C LEU A 57 12.16 13.87 3.81
N LYS A 58 13.15 13.48 2.99
CA LYS A 58 13.42 12.07 2.64
C LYS A 58 13.55 11.18 3.88
N ARG A 59 14.28 11.62 4.90
CA ARG A 59 14.42 10.88 6.17
C ARG A 59 13.08 10.73 6.90
N LEU A 60 12.24 11.76 6.91
CA LEU A 60 10.91 11.71 7.53
C LEU A 60 9.92 10.83 6.73
N VAL A 61 10.01 10.82 5.40
CA VAL A 61 9.27 9.89 4.53
C VAL A 61 9.64 8.43 4.86
N ARG A 62 10.94 8.15 5.04
CA ARG A 62 11.40 6.82 5.50
C ARG A 62 10.83 6.48 6.87
N LYS A 63 10.99 7.39 7.84
CA LYS A 63 10.53 7.20 9.23
C LYS A 63 9.03 6.92 9.31
N SER A 64 8.23 7.65 8.52
CA SER A 64 6.76 7.52 8.47
C SER A 64 6.26 6.26 7.73
N GLY A 65 7.15 5.43 7.19
CA GLY A 65 6.77 4.24 6.42
C GLY A 65 6.18 4.55 5.04
N LEU A 66 6.38 5.77 4.53
CA LEU A 66 5.90 6.28 3.26
C LEU A 66 6.88 5.99 2.11
N LEU A 67 7.54 4.81 2.13
CA LEU A 67 8.56 4.43 1.15
C LEU A 67 8.13 4.53 -0.32
N PRO A 68 6.87 4.27 -0.72
CA PRO A 68 6.44 4.46 -2.12
C PRO A 68 6.72 5.88 -2.63
N TYR A 69 6.61 6.89 -1.76
CA TYR A 69 6.87 8.29 -2.10
C TYR A 69 8.36 8.61 -2.25
N LEU A 70 9.27 7.84 -1.65
CA LEU A 70 10.70 8.00 -1.96
C LEU A 70 10.96 7.66 -3.43
N ARG A 71 10.30 6.62 -3.94
CA ARG A 71 10.48 6.16 -5.31
C ARG A 71 9.77 7.09 -6.31
N SER A 72 8.57 7.58 -6.01
CA SER A 72 7.79 8.40 -6.94
C SER A 72 8.20 9.88 -6.96
N GLU A 73 8.55 10.45 -5.80
CA GLU A 73 8.71 11.92 -5.66
C GLU A 73 10.18 12.39 -5.70
N PHE A 74 11.14 11.48 -5.53
CA PHE A 74 12.57 11.82 -5.49
C PHE A 74 13.35 11.04 -6.56
N HIS A 75 14.10 11.77 -7.39
CA HIS A 75 14.90 11.18 -8.47
C HIS A 75 16.40 11.12 -8.14
N ASP A 76 16.82 11.89 -7.14
CA ASP A 76 18.18 12.00 -6.63
C ASP A 76 18.40 11.06 -5.41
N LEU A 77 18.14 9.77 -5.60
CA LEU A 77 18.24 8.77 -4.54
C LEU A 77 19.65 8.21 -4.38
N ASN A 78 20.18 8.27 -3.15
CA ASN A 78 21.46 7.68 -2.78
C ASN A 78 21.37 6.14 -2.60
N TYR A 79 22.51 5.49 -2.37
CA TYR A 79 22.56 4.03 -2.23
C TYR A 79 21.72 3.49 -1.05
N GLU A 80 21.76 4.16 0.10
CA GLU A 80 20.98 3.76 1.27
C GLU A 80 19.47 3.88 1.04
N GLU A 81 19.05 4.90 0.28
CA GLU A 81 17.65 5.12 -0.08
C GLU A 81 17.16 4.08 -1.09
N ARG A 82 17.98 3.73 -2.08
CA ARG A 82 17.68 2.63 -3.02
C ARG A 82 17.56 1.30 -2.31
N MET A 83 18.51 0.98 -1.43
CA MET A 83 18.45 -0.23 -0.60
C MET A 83 17.19 -0.25 0.27
N ALA A 84 16.80 0.90 0.84
CA ALA A 84 15.56 1.00 1.60
C ALA A 84 14.31 0.79 0.74
N ILE A 85 14.30 1.21 -0.53
CA ILE A 85 13.19 0.89 -1.44
C ILE A 85 13.16 -0.60 -1.74
N ASP A 86 14.31 -1.20 -2.08
CA ASP A 86 14.42 -2.62 -2.42
C ASP A 86 13.92 -3.53 -1.28
N LEU A 87 14.26 -3.20 -0.03
CA LEU A 87 13.79 -3.93 1.15
C LEU A 87 12.25 -3.94 1.30
N PHE A 88 11.56 -2.95 0.70
CA PHE A 88 10.11 -2.79 0.76
C PHE A 88 9.42 -3.12 -0.57
N THR A 89 10.18 -3.64 -1.54
CA THR A 89 9.69 -4.20 -2.79
C THR A 89 9.81 -5.72 -2.71
N PRO A 90 8.78 -6.42 -2.19
CA PRO A 90 8.87 -7.86 -1.89
C PRO A 90 8.91 -8.75 -3.14
N VAL A 91 8.35 -8.27 -4.26
CA VAL A 91 8.38 -8.99 -5.53
C VAL A 91 9.51 -8.42 -6.36
N LYS A 92 10.47 -9.28 -6.70
CA LYS A 92 11.62 -8.92 -7.52
C LYS A 92 11.14 -8.36 -8.86
N ASP A 93 11.78 -7.28 -9.31
CA ASP A 93 11.47 -6.59 -10.56
C ASP A 93 10.06 -5.97 -10.61
N SER A 94 9.38 -5.83 -9.46
CA SER A 94 8.14 -5.07 -9.34
C SER A 94 8.41 -3.58 -9.22
N ASP A 95 7.65 -2.79 -9.97
CA ASP A 95 7.64 -1.33 -9.82
C ASP A 95 6.85 -0.85 -8.61
N PHE A 96 6.24 -1.78 -7.87
CA PHE A 96 5.42 -1.50 -6.72
C PHE A 96 6.19 -1.65 -5.41
N THR A 97 6.24 -0.58 -4.62
CA THR A 97 6.81 -0.58 -3.26
C THR A 97 5.66 -0.58 -2.27
N LEU A 98 5.74 -1.41 -1.23
CA LEU A 98 4.74 -1.43 -0.17
C LEU A 98 5.04 -0.37 0.89
N HIS A 99 3.98 0.17 1.49
CA HIS A 99 4.10 0.85 2.77
C HIS A 99 4.60 -0.13 3.85
N SER A 100 5.24 0.38 4.90
CA SER A 100 5.78 -0.47 5.98
C SER A 100 4.76 -1.41 6.61
N MET A 101 3.55 -0.91 6.87
CA MET A 101 2.45 -1.72 7.40
C MET A 101 2.02 -2.82 6.41
N GLN A 102 1.93 -2.49 5.13
CA GLN A 102 1.58 -3.44 4.07
C GLN A 102 2.64 -4.55 3.94
N LEU A 103 3.93 -4.19 3.96
CA LEU A 103 5.03 -5.16 3.91
C LEU A 103 5.01 -6.10 5.10
N LYS A 104 4.77 -5.58 6.31
CA LYS A 104 4.64 -6.41 7.51
C LYS A 104 3.51 -7.44 7.36
N ILE A 105 2.35 -7.02 6.86
CA ILE A 105 1.22 -7.92 6.63
C ILE A 105 1.55 -8.95 5.55
N TYR A 106 2.17 -8.50 4.44
CA TYR A 106 2.62 -9.38 3.37
C TYR A 106 3.57 -10.48 3.89
N ASN A 107 4.56 -10.14 4.71
CA ASN A 107 5.51 -11.11 5.27
C ASN A 107 4.81 -12.15 6.15
N ILE A 108 3.86 -11.73 6.99
CA ILE A 108 3.08 -12.69 7.82
C ILE A 108 2.26 -13.64 6.92
N LEU A 109 1.66 -13.12 5.86
CA LEU A 109 0.85 -13.91 4.91
C LEU A 109 1.72 -14.83 4.04
N ILE A 110 2.93 -14.40 3.65
CA ILE A 110 3.87 -15.26 2.90
C ILE A 110 4.48 -16.34 3.79
N GLU A 111 4.50 -16.17 5.12
CA GLU A 111 4.88 -17.23 6.07
C GLU A 111 3.76 -18.27 6.25
N GLY A 112 2.56 -18.04 5.70
CA GLY A 112 1.41 -18.94 5.83
C GLY A 112 0.61 -18.72 7.11
N THR A 113 0.81 -17.59 7.78
CA THR A 113 0.08 -17.24 9.01
C THR A 113 -1.18 -16.43 8.69
N ASN A 114 -2.29 -16.76 9.37
CA ASN A 114 -3.56 -16.06 9.21
C ASN A 114 -3.53 -14.67 9.87
N VAL A 115 -4.10 -13.66 9.21
CA VAL A 115 -4.15 -12.27 9.70
C VAL A 115 -5.57 -11.75 9.67
N VAL A 116 -6.00 -11.16 10.79
CA VAL A 116 -7.18 -10.29 10.84
C VAL A 116 -6.71 -8.84 10.85
N LEU A 117 -7.10 -8.08 9.83
CA LEU A 117 -6.65 -6.70 9.65
C LEU A 117 -7.84 -5.73 9.78
N SER A 118 -7.82 -4.92 10.84
CA SER A 118 -8.69 -3.75 10.96
C SER A 118 -7.92 -2.50 10.54
N ALA A 119 -8.14 -2.04 9.31
CA ALA A 119 -7.47 -0.87 8.75
C ALA A 119 -8.41 -0.06 7.85
N PRO A 120 -8.24 1.28 7.76
CA PRO A 120 -9.01 2.13 6.84
C PRO A 120 -8.92 1.66 5.38
N THR A 121 -9.90 2.02 4.55
CA THR A 121 -9.89 1.71 3.11
C THR A 121 -8.69 2.36 2.40
N SER A 122 -8.27 3.54 2.85
CA SER A 122 -7.08 4.25 2.36
C SER A 122 -5.74 3.56 2.67
N MET A 123 -5.71 2.55 3.55
CA MET A 123 -4.48 1.78 3.82
C MET A 123 -4.02 0.96 2.60
N GLY A 124 -4.85 0.82 1.56
CA GLY A 124 -4.47 0.12 0.34
C GLY A 124 -4.36 -1.39 0.52
N LYS A 125 -5.30 -2.00 1.26
CA LYS A 125 -5.35 -3.46 1.50
C LYS A 125 -5.27 -4.28 0.21
N SER A 126 -5.91 -3.79 -0.85
CA SER A 126 -5.89 -4.38 -2.19
C SER A 126 -4.48 -4.55 -2.75
N ALA A 127 -3.54 -3.68 -2.37
CA ALA A 127 -2.17 -3.74 -2.81
C ALA A 127 -1.42 -4.94 -2.20
N VAL A 128 -1.69 -5.26 -0.92
CA VAL A 128 -1.16 -6.47 -0.29
C VAL A 128 -1.65 -7.73 -1.00
N VAL A 129 -2.94 -7.77 -1.36
CA VAL A 129 -3.52 -8.89 -2.10
C VAL A 129 -2.86 -9.03 -3.48
N ASP A 130 -2.70 -7.92 -4.21
CA ASP A 130 -2.05 -7.92 -5.52
C ASP A 130 -0.60 -8.43 -5.42
N THR A 131 0.16 -7.95 -4.43
CA THR A 131 1.53 -8.40 -4.20
C THR A 131 1.62 -9.87 -3.78
N LEU A 132 0.62 -10.40 -3.06
CA LEU A 132 0.54 -11.83 -2.77
C LEU A 132 0.29 -12.66 -4.04
N ILE A 133 -0.57 -12.19 -4.94
CA ILE A 133 -0.80 -12.84 -6.24
C ILE A 133 0.49 -12.80 -7.07
N GLU A 134 1.14 -11.63 -7.16
CA GLU A 134 2.41 -11.42 -7.89
C GLU A 134 3.55 -12.28 -7.36
N SER A 135 3.56 -12.62 -6.07
CA SER A 135 4.56 -13.53 -5.50
C SER A 135 4.57 -14.91 -6.15
N GLY A 136 3.47 -15.29 -6.81
CA GLY A 136 3.31 -16.58 -7.48
C GLY A 136 3.30 -17.78 -6.54
N LYS A 137 3.29 -17.57 -5.21
CA LYS A 137 3.34 -18.62 -4.18
C LYS A 137 2.08 -19.50 -4.19
N TYR A 138 0.93 -18.94 -4.56
CA TYR A 138 -0.35 -19.63 -4.50
C TYR A 138 -0.89 -19.86 -5.91
N ASP A 139 -1.14 -21.13 -6.24
CA ASP A 139 -1.77 -21.51 -7.50
C ASP A 139 -3.28 -21.25 -7.48
N VAL A 140 -3.92 -21.45 -6.32
CA VAL A 140 -5.35 -21.21 -6.12
C VAL A 140 -5.56 -20.12 -5.08
N ILE A 141 -6.29 -19.07 -5.46
CA ILE A 141 -6.57 -17.92 -4.62
C ILE A 141 -8.08 -17.68 -4.64
N VAL A 142 -8.69 -17.56 -3.46
CA VAL A 142 -10.13 -17.29 -3.32
C VAL A 142 -10.32 -15.95 -2.62
N ILE A 143 -10.97 -15.01 -3.30
CA ILE A 143 -11.28 -13.67 -2.82
C ILE A 143 -12.79 -13.60 -2.61
N ILE A 144 -13.20 -13.55 -1.35
CA ILE A 144 -14.61 -13.42 -0.97
C ILE A 144 -14.93 -11.94 -0.79
N VAL A 145 -15.93 -11.45 -1.53
CA VAL A 145 -16.41 -10.07 -1.50
C VAL A 145 -17.87 -10.02 -1.07
N PRO A 146 -18.32 -8.93 -0.41
CA PRO A 146 -19.66 -8.91 0.18
C PRO A 146 -20.80 -8.66 -0.82
N THR A 147 -20.51 -8.15 -2.02
CA THR A 147 -21.54 -7.82 -3.01
C THR A 147 -21.12 -8.18 -4.43
N ILE A 148 -22.10 -8.39 -5.31
CA ILE A 148 -21.87 -8.66 -6.73
C ILE A 148 -21.17 -7.48 -7.42
N ALA A 149 -21.46 -6.24 -7.04
CA ALA A 149 -20.78 -5.07 -7.59
C ALA A 149 -19.26 -5.12 -7.34
N LEU A 150 -18.86 -5.56 -6.14
CA LEU A 150 -17.43 -5.74 -5.81
C LEU A 150 -16.81 -6.94 -6.50
N ILE A 151 -17.59 -7.97 -6.88
CA ILE A 151 -17.11 -9.03 -7.77
C ILE A 151 -16.66 -8.40 -9.09
N ASP A 152 -17.53 -7.59 -9.71
CA ASP A 152 -17.22 -7.00 -11.02
C ASP A 152 -16.05 -6.03 -10.98
N GLU A 153 -15.95 -5.19 -9.96
CA GLU A 153 -14.80 -4.30 -9.75
C GLU A 153 -13.50 -5.09 -9.56
N THR A 154 -13.51 -6.06 -8.65
CA THR A 154 -12.33 -6.87 -8.33
C THR A 154 -11.90 -7.70 -9.53
N ARG A 155 -12.84 -8.33 -10.23
CA ARG A 155 -12.59 -9.07 -11.47
C ARG A 155 -11.92 -8.19 -12.52
N LYS A 156 -12.48 -7.01 -12.84
CA LYS A 156 -11.91 -6.12 -13.85
C LYS A 156 -10.47 -5.75 -13.51
N ARG A 157 -10.21 -5.40 -12.25
CA ARG A 157 -8.87 -5.06 -11.74
C ARG A 157 -7.88 -6.23 -11.90
N LEU A 158 -8.27 -7.43 -11.46
CA LEU A 158 -7.42 -8.62 -11.54
C LEU A 158 -7.19 -9.07 -12.98
N THR A 159 -8.19 -8.97 -13.86
CA THR A 159 -8.06 -9.33 -15.28
C THR A 159 -7.05 -8.44 -15.99
N THR A 160 -7.03 -7.15 -15.67
CA THR A 160 -6.04 -6.24 -16.24
C THR A 160 -4.61 -6.63 -15.82
N LYS A 161 -4.43 -7.08 -14.58
CA LYS A 161 -3.09 -7.35 -14.01
C LYS A 161 -2.58 -8.77 -14.22
N PHE A 162 -3.45 -9.78 -14.13
CA PHE A 162 -3.04 -11.17 -13.88
C PHE A 162 -3.62 -12.20 -14.86
N ARG A 163 -4.35 -11.77 -15.91
CA ARG A 163 -4.96 -12.71 -16.88
C ARG A 163 -3.97 -13.58 -17.65
N SER A 164 -2.71 -13.14 -17.76
CA SER A 164 -1.63 -13.92 -18.38
C SER A 164 -1.42 -15.21 -17.62
N ASP A 165 -1.27 -15.10 -16.30
CA ASP A 165 -0.77 -16.17 -15.45
C ASP A 165 -1.90 -16.94 -14.76
N TYR A 166 -3.00 -16.26 -14.45
CA TYR A 166 -4.15 -16.84 -13.75
C TYR A 166 -5.40 -16.90 -14.63
N ASP A 167 -6.26 -17.88 -14.39
CA ASP A 167 -7.65 -17.87 -14.85
C ASP A 167 -8.52 -17.19 -13.78
N ILE A 168 -9.38 -16.26 -14.19
CA ILE A 168 -10.12 -15.40 -13.26
C ILE A 168 -11.60 -15.75 -13.30
N ILE A 169 -12.04 -16.38 -12.23
CA ILE A 169 -13.32 -17.07 -12.13
C ILE A 169 -14.24 -16.27 -11.20
N HIS A 170 -15.42 -15.91 -11.68
CA HIS A 170 -16.34 -15.02 -10.95
C HIS A 170 -17.81 -15.45 -11.01
N HIS A 171 -18.12 -16.39 -11.91
CA HIS A 171 -19.42 -17.06 -11.97
C HIS A 171 -19.31 -18.49 -11.46
N SER A 172 -20.34 -18.98 -10.78
CA SER A 172 -20.40 -20.33 -10.21
C SER A 172 -20.32 -21.45 -11.25
N ILE A 173 -20.68 -21.18 -12.51
CA ILE A 173 -20.73 -22.18 -13.59
C ILE A 173 -19.42 -22.24 -14.40
N GLN A 174 -18.50 -21.28 -14.22
CA GLN A 174 -17.24 -21.27 -14.98
C GLN A 174 -16.33 -22.42 -14.53
N THR A 175 -15.86 -23.22 -15.48
CA THR A 175 -14.90 -24.30 -15.24
C THR A 175 -13.47 -23.77 -15.20
N VAL A 176 -12.67 -24.35 -14.32
CA VAL A 176 -11.23 -24.12 -14.20
C VAL A 176 -10.54 -24.58 -15.49
N LYS A 177 -9.82 -23.68 -16.17
CA LYS A 177 -9.10 -24.01 -17.42
C LYS A 177 -7.58 -24.06 -17.26
N LYS A 178 -7.03 -23.42 -16.24
CA LYS A 178 -5.59 -23.33 -15.97
C LYS A 178 -5.26 -23.98 -14.62
N ASN A 179 -3.98 -24.28 -14.42
CA ASN A 179 -3.48 -24.74 -13.12
C ASN A 179 -3.52 -23.63 -12.06
N LYS A 180 -3.40 -22.37 -12.49
CA LYS A 180 -3.43 -21.19 -11.63
C LYS A 180 -4.77 -20.44 -11.75
N ASN A 181 -5.47 -20.26 -10.64
CA ASN A 181 -6.84 -19.75 -10.60
C ASN A 181 -7.05 -18.71 -9.51
N ILE A 182 -7.76 -17.64 -9.84
CA ILE A 182 -8.26 -16.65 -8.88
C ILE A 182 -9.78 -16.63 -8.93
N PHE A 183 -10.40 -17.05 -7.84
CA PHE A 183 -11.85 -17.00 -7.64
C PHE A 183 -12.23 -15.67 -6.98
N VAL A 184 -13.21 -14.96 -7.53
CA VAL A 184 -13.79 -13.75 -6.96
C VAL A 184 -15.28 -13.97 -6.78
N LEU A 185 -15.70 -14.26 -5.55
CA LEU A 185 -17.05 -14.78 -5.27
C LEU A 185 -17.68 -14.07 -4.07
N THR A 186 -19.00 -14.14 -3.95
CA THR A 186 -19.65 -13.90 -2.66
C THR A 186 -19.58 -15.16 -1.81
N GLN A 187 -19.90 -15.04 -0.52
CA GLN A 187 -19.93 -16.18 0.38
C GLN A 187 -20.91 -17.26 -0.08
N GLU A 188 -22.07 -16.88 -0.61
CA GLU A 188 -23.08 -17.81 -1.10
C GLU A 188 -22.56 -18.60 -2.29
N ARG A 189 -21.97 -17.91 -3.28
CA ARG A 189 -21.43 -18.56 -4.49
C ARG A 189 -20.21 -19.45 -4.22
N PHE A 190 -19.45 -19.14 -3.18
CA PHE A 190 -18.34 -19.99 -2.74
C PHE A 190 -18.86 -21.34 -2.24
N ASN A 191 -19.93 -21.34 -1.44
CA ASN A 191 -20.52 -22.57 -0.89
C ASN A 191 -21.17 -23.49 -1.95
N GLU A 192 -21.45 -22.98 -3.15
CA GLU A 192 -22.02 -23.76 -4.27
C GLU A 192 -20.96 -24.52 -5.08
N ARG A 193 -19.65 -24.28 -4.84
CA ARG A 193 -18.56 -24.88 -5.61
C ARG A 193 -17.97 -26.12 -4.93
N ASN A 194 -17.58 -27.09 -5.75
CA ASN A 194 -16.93 -28.34 -5.32
C ASN A 194 -15.50 -28.47 -5.89
N ASP A 195 -15.03 -27.46 -6.62
CA ASP A 195 -13.80 -27.47 -7.42
C ASP A 195 -12.73 -26.48 -6.91
N ILE A 196 -12.85 -26.09 -5.64
CA ILE A 196 -11.90 -25.22 -4.92
C ILE A 196 -11.08 -26.06 -3.95
#